data_AF-C9SGF4-F1
#
_entry.id   AF-C9SGF4-F1
#
_cell.length_a   1.000
_cell.length_b   1.000
_cell.length_c   1.000
_cell.angle_alpha   90.00
_cell.angle_beta   90.00
_cell.angle_gamma   90.00
#
_symmetry.space_group_name_H-M   'P 1'
#
loop_
_entity.id
_entity.type
_entity.pdbx_description
1 polymer ?
#
loop_
_entity_poly.entity_id
_entity_poly.type
_entity_poly.pdbx_seq_one_letter_code
_entity_poly.pdbx_strand_id
1 'polypeptide(L)'
;MALVTFAGMWCAICRLAVPNVWCLLCLWQLLGVCSLWFRGHVAIDAKMASTEEKRARSPNPANQDAMVAIKRVAVIGAGPGGAIAVDALAKEKAFDLIRVFERREAAGGCWLGDTTPPPLLTDLEALANRTADPPVDIPDRLPAQTPKLTQPRFADSSVYPYLETNVDAIPMSFSQEPIPSDRSPHSVALHGEDTPFRHWTVIRRYLQSLLERDGYEDLVSYSTTVERVEKVGHEWKLTLRRDGERSDYWWTEWFDAVVVASGHYSVPLFQRAAPPRGPGENGLGRQLPVFDRAWFKSFLDGHERRKNMWQRLNAKAWDEAGVDELNLGTVPGAGRKTIEAPPAYDWDTIRKLPLLLQALQGLNTKAF
;
A
#
# COMPACT_ATOMS: atom_id res chain seq x y z
N MET A 1 -11.54 -26.88 10.78
CA MET A 1 -11.10 -25.54 11.24
C MET A 1 -9.89 -25.04 10.45
N ALA A 2 -9.84 -23.72 10.21
CA ALA A 2 -8.75 -23.03 9.53
C ALA A 2 -7.43 -23.07 10.32
N LEU A 3 -6.40 -23.59 9.66
CA LEU A 3 -5.02 -23.08 9.57
C LEU A 3 -4.60 -23.46 8.14
N VAL A 4 -4.68 -22.51 7.21
CA VAL A 4 -3.53 -21.74 6.72
C VAL A 4 -2.44 -22.64 6.13
N THR A 5 -2.08 -22.28 4.89
CA THR A 5 -0.90 -22.66 4.10
C THR A 5 -0.87 -24.04 3.43
N PHE A 6 -1.42 -24.05 2.21
CA PHE A 6 -0.66 -24.33 0.98
C PHE A 6 0.79 -24.77 1.19
N ALA A 7 1.04 -26.08 1.14
CA ALA A 7 2.26 -26.66 0.61
C ALA A 7 1.99 -28.15 0.35
N GLY A 8 1.55 -28.50 -0.86
CA GLY A 8 1.50 -29.91 -1.22
C GLY A 8 0.52 -30.29 -2.33
N MET A 9 0.68 -29.75 -3.53
CA MET A 9 0.57 -30.56 -4.76
C MET A 9 1.06 -29.75 -5.97
N TRP A 10 2.37 -29.49 -6.00
CA TRP A 10 3.09 -29.25 -7.26
C TRP A 10 4.41 -30.02 -7.23
N CYS A 11 4.32 -31.36 -7.21
CA CYS A 11 5.48 -32.23 -7.38
C CYS A 11 5.28 -33.31 -8.46
N ALA A 12 4.33 -33.15 -9.37
CA ALA A 12 4.14 -34.15 -10.44
C ALA A 12 4.12 -33.59 -11.88
N ILE A 13 4.13 -32.28 -12.10
CA ILE A 13 4.19 -31.71 -13.47
C ILE A 13 5.17 -30.52 -13.50
N CYS A 14 6.43 -30.80 -13.15
CA CYS A 14 7.59 -29.92 -13.42
C CYS A 14 8.75 -30.74 -14.01
N ARG A 15 8.47 -31.67 -14.94
CA ARG A 15 9.48 -32.29 -15.81
C ARG A 15 9.47 -31.77 -17.25
N LEU A 16 8.72 -30.70 -17.51
CA LEU A 16 8.79 -29.92 -18.74
C LEU A 16 8.57 -28.45 -18.32
N ALA A 17 9.65 -27.77 -17.91
CA ALA A 17 9.61 -26.42 -17.36
C ALA A 17 10.55 -25.47 -18.12
N VAL A 18 9.94 -24.65 -18.97
CA VAL A 18 10.17 -23.20 -19.07
C VAL A 18 8.94 -22.60 -18.36
N PRO A 19 8.92 -21.46 -17.61
CA PRO A 19 9.81 -20.28 -17.54
C PRO A 19 10.07 -19.76 -16.09
N ASN A 20 10.85 -18.68 -15.91
CA ASN A 20 10.49 -17.45 -15.18
C ASN A 20 11.66 -16.74 -14.46
N VAL A 21 11.65 -15.42 -14.66
CA VAL A 21 12.62 -14.39 -14.31
C VAL A 21 11.86 -13.40 -13.41
N TRP A 22 12.44 -13.12 -12.22
CA TRP A 22 12.20 -11.97 -11.31
C TRP A 22 10.92 -12.03 -10.43
N CYS A 23 10.89 -11.57 -9.17
CA CYS A 23 11.71 -10.61 -8.45
C CYS A 23 11.60 -10.86 -6.92
N LEU A 24 12.69 -11.23 -6.24
CA LEU A 24 12.79 -11.38 -4.78
C LEU A 24 13.71 -10.28 -4.24
N LEU A 25 13.20 -9.06 -3.98
CA LEU A 25 13.92 -8.01 -3.22
C LEU A 25 13.07 -6.74 -3.00
N CYS A 26 11.87 -6.87 -2.44
CA CYS A 26 11.25 -5.81 -1.62
C CYS A 26 11.19 -6.18 -0.13
N LEU A 27 11.68 -7.37 0.26
CA LEU A 27 11.52 -7.91 1.61
C LEU A 27 12.74 -7.73 2.54
N TRP A 28 13.86 -7.20 2.06
CA TRP A 28 15.14 -7.27 2.80
C TRP A 28 15.54 -6.02 3.59
N GLN A 29 14.79 -4.90 3.47
CA GLN A 29 15.09 -3.69 4.26
C GLN A 29 14.45 -3.66 5.67
N LEU A 30 13.66 -4.66 6.05
CA LEU A 30 13.08 -4.77 7.40
C LEU A 30 13.82 -5.74 8.35
N LEU A 31 14.79 -6.54 7.87
CA LEU A 31 15.34 -7.68 8.64
C LEU A 31 16.73 -7.47 9.28
N GLY A 32 17.35 -6.29 9.13
CA GLY A 32 18.70 -6.03 9.65
C GLY A 32 18.82 -5.80 11.16
N VAL A 33 17.72 -5.50 11.85
CA VAL A 33 17.71 -5.27 13.32
C VAL A 33 17.16 -6.48 14.09
N CYS A 34 16.52 -7.43 13.41
CA CYS A 34 15.92 -8.63 14.02
C CYS A 34 16.91 -9.81 14.20
N SER A 35 18.08 -9.79 13.55
CA SER A 35 18.93 -10.98 13.39
C SER A 35 19.68 -11.46 14.65
N LEU A 36 19.78 -10.65 15.72
CA LEU A 36 20.27 -11.14 17.03
C LEU A 36 19.15 -11.63 17.97
N TRP A 37 17.91 -11.20 17.75
CA TRP A 37 16.75 -11.67 18.53
C TRP A 37 16.16 -12.97 17.93
N PHE A 38 16.26 -13.14 16.60
CA PHE A 38 15.77 -14.32 15.88
C PHE A 38 16.58 -15.61 16.11
N ARG A 39 17.89 -15.53 16.40
CA ARG A 39 18.69 -16.76 16.59
C ARG A 39 18.29 -17.56 17.84
N GLY A 40 17.74 -16.91 18.87
CA GLY A 40 17.23 -17.58 20.06
C GLY A 40 15.86 -18.25 19.86
N HIS A 41 14.96 -17.62 19.10
CA HIS A 41 13.62 -18.15 18.84
C HIS A 41 13.60 -19.23 17.76
N VAL A 42 14.43 -19.15 16.72
CA VAL A 42 14.50 -20.17 15.66
C VAL A 42 14.94 -21.55 16.19
N ALA A 43 15.76 -21.59 17.25
CA ALA A 43 16.16 -22.86 17.88
C ALA A 43 15.04 -23.48 18.74
N ILE A 44 14.14 -22.65 19.29
CA ILE A 44 12.97 -23.09 20.06
C ILE A 44 11.85 -23.53 19.09
N ASP A 45 11.63 -22.75 18.01
CA ASP A 45 10.64 -23.04 16.98
C ASP A 45 10.99 -24.26 16.14
N ALA A 46 12.27 -24.51 15.83
CA ALA A 46 12.68 -25.74 15.14
C ALA A 46 12.49 -27.00 16.02
N LYS A 47 12.66 -26.87 17.34
CA LYS A 47 12.38 -27.96 18.29
C LYS A 47 10.88 -28.19 18.45
N MET A 48 10.07 -27.12 18.52
CA MET A 48 8.60 -27.22 18.56
C MET A 48 8.03 -27.76 17.26
N ALA A 49 8.51 -27.31 16.10
CA ALA A 49 8.14 -27.80 14.78
C ALA A 49 8.45 -29.31 14.61
N SER A 50 9.62 -29.78 15.06
CA SER A 50 9.92 -31.22 15.02
C SER A 50 9.06 -32.08 15.97
N THR A 51 8.50 -31.46 17.02
CA THR A 51 7.62 -32.11 17.99
C THR A 51 6.17 -32.12 17.49
N GLU A 52 5.73 -31.06 16.79
CA GLU A 52 4.43 -30.99 16.10
C GLU A 52 4.38 -31.85 14.84
N GLU A 53 5.47 -31.94 14.07
CA GLU A 53 5.57 -32.76 12.87
C GLU A 53 5.52 -34.27 13.21
N LYS A 54 5.96 -34.66 14.42
CA LYS A 54 5.72 -36.02 14.97
C LYS A 54 4.28 -36.22 15.48
N ARG A 55 3.55 -35.16 15.83
CA ARG A 55 2.14 -35.22 16.23
C ARG A 55 1.19 -35.24 15.04
N ALA A 56 1.63 -34.75 13.88
CA ALA A 56 0.87 -34.67 12.63
C ALA A 56 0.83 -35.98 11.81
N ARG A 57 1.45 -37.08 12.29
CA ARG A 57 1.46 -38.39 11.61
C ARG A 57 0.77 -39.48 12.43
N SER A 58 -0.49 -39.25 12.77
CA SER A 58 -1.47 -40.32 12.97
C SER A 58 -2.87 -39.71 12.88
N PRO A 59 -3.70 -40.03 11.87
CA PRO A 59 -5.08 -39.59 11.85
C PRO A 59 -5.84 -40.33 12.94
N ASN A 60 -6.09 -39.64 14.06
CA ASN A 60 -7.09 -40.07 15.02
C ASN A 60 -8.48 -39.91 14.34
N PRO A 61 -9.27 -40.98 14.13
CA PRO A 61 -10.48 -40.94 13.29
C PRO A 61 -11.67 -40.17 13.89
N ALA A 62 -11.46 -39.26 14.86
CA ALA A 62 -12.51 -38.68 15.68
C ALA A 62 -12.71 -37.15 15.53
N ASN A 63 -12.13 -36.48 14.53
CA ASN A 63 -12.44 -35.05 14.31
C ASN A 63 -12.52 -34.69 12.82
N GLN A 64 -13.63 -35.10 12.17
CA GLN A 64 -14.04 -34.58 10.88
C GLN A 64 -14.77 -33.24 11.09
N ASP A 65 -14.00 -32.17 11.33
CA ASP A 65 -14.50 -30.84 10.99
C ASP A 65 -14.62 -30.80 9.47
N ALA A 66 -15.82 -31.07 8.94
CA ALA A 66 -16.11 -30.84 7.52
C ALA A 66 -15.68 -29.41 7.15
N MET A 67 -14.70 -29.30 6.27
CA MET A 67 -14.32 -28.02 5.67
C MET A 67 -15.53 -27.48 4.91
N VAL A 68 -16.24 -26.51 5.51
CA VAL A 68 -17.39 -25.87 4.89
C VAL A 68 -16.93 -25.18 3.61
N ALA A 69 -17.51 -25.56 2.47
CA ALA A 69 -17.20 -24.95 1.19
C ALA A 69 -17.63 -23.47 1.20
N ILE A 70 -16.75 -22.59 0.74
CA ILE A 70 -17.03 -21.15 0.67
C ILE A 70 -17.83 -20.88 -0.61
N LYS A 71 -19.05 -20.36 -0.47
CA LYS A 71 -19.95 -20.07 -1.59
C LYS A 71 -20.47 -18.63 -1.63
N ARG A 72 -20.59 -17.99 -0.48
CA ARG A 72 -21.03 -16.60 -0.33
C ARG A 72 -19.89 -15.77 0.23
N VAL A 73 -19.44 -14.77 -0.52
CA VAL A 73 -18.32 -13.91 -0.15
C VAL A 73 -18.75 -12.45 -0.08
N ALA A 74 -18.45 -11.81 1.04
CA ALA A 74 -18.56 -10.35 1.17
C ALA A 74 -17.21 -9.69 0.91
N VAL A 75 -17.21 -8.58 0.17
CA VAL A 75 -16.05 -7.69 -0.01
C VAL A 75 -16.40 -6.34 0.61
N ILE A 76 -15.54 -5.84 1.50
CA ILE A 76 -15.76 -4.58 2.21
C ILE A 76 -14.86 -3.50 1.60
N GLY A 77 -15.47 -2.55 0.89
CA GLY A 77 -14.81 -1.47 0.16
C GLY A 77 -14.71 -1.74 -1.35
N ALA A 78 -14.99 -0.73 -2.16
CA ALA A 78 -14.87 -0.70 -3.63
C ALA A 78 -13.75 0.24 -4.09
N GLY A 79 -12.68 0.33 -3.30
CA GLY A 79 -11.40 0.94 -3.71
C GLY A 79 -10.55 -0.02 -4.55
N PRO A 80 -9.26 0.30 -4.81
CA PRO A 80 -8.38 -0.55 -5.62
C PRO A 80 -8.33 -2.02 -5.18
N GLY A 81 -8.17 -2.26 -3.88
CA GLY A 81 -8.11 -3.62 -3.32
C GLY A 81 -9.43 -4.38 -3.45
N GLY A 82 -10.56 -3.67 -3.32
CA GLY A 82 -11.89 -4.27 -3.47
C GLY A 82 -12.21 -4.60 -4.91
N ALA A 83 -11.98 -3.66 -5.83
CA ALA A 83 -12.24 -3.84 -7.26
C ALA A 83 -11.48 -5.05 -7.83
N ILE A 84 -10.18 -5.19 -7.53
CA ILE A 84 -9.41 -6.34 -8.01
C ILE A 84 -9.77 -7.64 -7.31
N ALA A 85 -10.20 -7.59 -6.04
CA ALA A 85 -10.69 -8.78 -5.34
C ALA A 85 -11.98 -9.29 -5.97
N VAL A 86 -12.90 -8.40 -6.36
CA VAL A 86 -14.13 -8.77 -7.07
C VAL A 86 -13.82 -9.44 -8.39
N ASP A 87 -12.93 -8.85 -9.19
CA ASP A 87 -12.50 -9.43 -10.46
C ASP A 87 -11.91 -10.84 -10.29
N ALA A 88 -11.01 -11.01 -9.33
CA ALA A 88 -10.41 -12.31 -9.03
C ALA A 88 -11.48 -13.34 -8.58
N LEU A 89 -12.37 -12.96 -7.65
CA LEU A 89 -13.42 -13.85 -7.16
C LEU A 89 -14.40 -14.26 -8.27
N ALA A 90 -14.81 -13.33 -9.13
CA ALA A 90 -15.72 -13.60 -10.22
C ALA A 90 -15.11 -14.55 -11.26
N LYS A 91 -13.81 -14.37 -11.58
CA LYS A 91 -13.07 -15.23 -12.52
C LYS A 91 -12.96 -16.70 -12.07
N GLU A 92 -12.98 -16.96 -10.76
CA GLU A 92 -12.98 -18.34 -10.22
C GLU A 92 -14.25 -19.13 -10.57
N LYS A 93 -15.37 -18.45 -10.85
CA LYS A 93 -16.67 -19.09 -11.16
C LYS A 93 -17.10 -20.16 -10.15
N ALA A 94 -16.66 -20.01 -8.90
CA ALA A 94 -16.83 -20.99 -7.83
C ALA A 94 -17.83 -20.55 -6.75
N PHE A 95 -18.15 -19.26 -6.71
CA PHE A 95 -18.99 -18.65 -5.69
C PHE A 95 -20.42 -18.46 -6.24
N ASP A 96 -21.39 -18.74 -5.39
CA ASP A 96 -22.81 -18.59 -5.71
C ASP A 96 -23.27 -17.13 -5.47
N LEU A 97 -22.58 -16.42 -4.57
CA LEU A 97 -22.83 -15.02 -4.24
C LEU A 97 -21.53 -14.27 -3.97
N ILE A 98 -21.33 -13.17 -4.67
CA ILE A 98 -20.35 -12.14 -4.34
C ILE A 98 -21.14 -10.86 -4.04
N ARG A 99 -20.90 -10.26 -2.87
CA ARG A 99 -21.53 -9.00 -2.47
C ARG A 99 -20.49 -8.01 -2.01
N VAL A 100 -20.53 -6.80 -2.54
CA VAL A 100 -19.58 -5.73 -2.21
C VAL A 100 -20.31 -4.63 -1.47
N PHE A 101 -19.72 -4.11 -0.40
CA PHE A 101 -20.27 -2.99 0.36
C PHE A 101 -19.32 -1.81 0.30
N GLU A 102 -19.77 -0.71 -0.30
CA GLU A 102 -19.03 0.55 -0.37
C GLU A 102 -19.82 1.63 0.36
N ARG A 103 -19.17 2.30 1.31
CA ARG A 103 -19.81 3.34 2.12
C ARG A 103 -20.08 4.60 1.32
N ARG A 104 -19.30 4.83 0.27
CA ARG A 104 -19.45 5.97 -0.65
C ARG A 104 -20.43 5.68 -1.77
N GLU A 105 -20.79 6.75 -2.46
CA GLU A 105 -21.72 6.83 -3.56
C GLU A 105 -21.22 6.16 -4.86
N ALA A 106 -19.91 5.88 -4.96
CA ALA A 106 -19.30 5.26 -6.12
C ALA A 106 -18.00 4.53 -5.76
N ALA A 107 -17.51 3.72 -6.71
CA ALA A 107 -16.21 3.07 -6.60
C ALA A 107 -15.03 4.04 -6.77
N GLY A 108 -13.87 3.62 -6.28
CA GLY A 108 -12.60 4.35 -6.41
C GLY A 108 -11.84 4.50 -5.09
N GLY A 109 -12.50 4.31 -3.94
CA GLY A 109 -11.89 4.46 -2.62
C GLY A 109 -11.33 5.87 -2.44
N CYS A 110 -10.06 5.99 -2.05
CA CYS A 110 -9.41 7.31 -1.89
C CYS A 110 -9.34 8.11 -3.20
N TRP A 111 -9.50 7.49 -4.38
CA TRP A 111 -9.49 8.19 -5.68
C TRP A 111 -10.82 8.84 -6.04
N LEU A 112 -11.87 8.62 -5.25
CA LEU A 112 -13.15 9.31 -5.39
C LEU A 112 -13.02 10.71 -4.75
N GLY A 113 -12.42 11.66 -5.48
CA GLY A 113 -12.20 13.02 -4.99
C GLY A 113 -13.51 13.76 -4.68
N ASP A 114 -13.52 14.49 -3.57
CA ASP A 114 -14.69 15.25 -3.12
C ASP A 114 -14.86 16.56 -3.88
N THR A 115 -16.11 17.00 -4.02
CA THR A 115 -16.47 18.28 -4.67
C THR A 115 -16.64 19.42 -3.67
N THR A 116 -16.67 19.10 -2.38
CA THR A 116 -16.82 20.05 -1.28
C THR A 116 -15.60 20.03 -0.36
N PRO A 117 -15.24 21.15 0.28
CA PRO A 117 -14.18 21.15 1.29
C PRO A 117 -14.47 20.14 2.41
N PRO A 118 -13.45 19.46 2.95
CA PRO A 118 -13.64 18.52 4.04
C PRO A 118 -14.12 19.26 5.30
N PRO A 119 -14.88 18.59 6.18
CA PRO A 119 -15.27 19.17 7.46
C PRO A 119 -14.03 19.50 8.30
N LEU A 120 -14.15 20.52 9.16
CA LEU A 120 -13.10 20.84 10.11
C LEU A 120 -12.89 19.66 11.07
N LEU A 121 -11.64 19.32 11.32
CA LEU A 121 -11.30 18.29 12.29
C LEU A 121 -11.77 18.70 13.68
N THR A 122 -12.49 17.80 14.32
CA THR A 122 -12.91 17.89 15.72
C THR A 122 -12.12 16.88 16.55
N ASP A 123 -12.07 17.10 17.87
CA ASP A 123 -11.44 16.20 18.83
C ASP A 123 -10.00 15.77 18.46
N LEU A 124 -9.10 16.77 18.43
CA LEU A 124 -7.68 16.57 18.12
C LEU A 124 -6.99 15.63 19.12
N GLU A 125 -7.50 15.52 20.34
CA GLU A 125 -6.98 14.62 21.35
C GLU A 125 -7.29 13.16 21.01
N ALA A 126 -8.54 12.84 20.65
CA ALA A 126 -8.89 11.52 20.16
C ALA A 126 -8.13 11.16 18.87
N LEU A 127 -7.91 12.12 17.97
CA LEU A 127 -7.07 11.91 16.78
C LEU A 127 -5.62 11.59 17.14
N ALA A 128 -5.06 12.24 18.16
CA ALA A 128 -3.72 11.95 18.66
C ALA A 128 -3.60 10.58 19.32
N ASN A 129 -4.65 10.16 20.03
CA ASN A 129 -4.69 8.89 20.74
C ASN A 129 -5.17 7.73 19.86
N ARG A 130 -5.50 7.98 18.58
CA ARG A 130 -6.06 6.98 17.63
C ARG A 130 -7.39 6.38 18.10
N THR A 131 -8.24 7.20 18.72
CA THR A 131 -9.56 6.83 19.23
C THR A 131 -10.70 7.66 18.63
N ALA A 132 -10.43 8.45 17.58
CA ALA A 132 -11.39 9.39 16.99
C ALA A 132 -12.52 8.75 16.17
N ASP A 133 -12.42 7.47 15.82
CA ASP A 133 -13.43 6.72 15.08
C ASP A 133 -13.89 5.48 15.87
N PRO A 134 -14.63 5.66 16.98
CA PRO A 134 -15.13 4.55 17.76
C PRO A 134 -16.27 3.82 17.01
N PRO A 135 -16.51 2.53 17.32
CA PRO A 135 -17.71 1.84 16.89
C PRO A 135 -18.98 2.60 17.30
N VAL A 136 -20.01 2.51 16.49
CA VAL A 136 -21.32 3.13 16.73
C VAL A 136 -22.25 2.18 17.47
N ASP A 137 -23.24 2.74 18.17
CA ASP A 137 -24.28 1.94 18.81
C ASP A 137 -25.15 1.25 17.75
N ILE A 138 -25.21 -0.07 17.82
CA ILE A 138 -26.00 -0.91 16.91
C ILE A 138 -27.37 -1.16 17.54
N PRO A 139 -28.50 -0.99 16.82
CA PRO A 139 -29.82 -1.31 17.34
C PRO A 139 -29.95 -2.77 17.81
N ASP A 140 -30.61 -2.98 18.95
CA ASP A 140 -30.81 -4.32 19.54
C ASP A 140 -31.57 -5.29 18.62
N ARG A 141 -32.41 -4.76 17.73
CA ARG A 141 -33.21 -5.53 16.77
C ARG A 141 -32.94 -5.02 15.36
N LEU A 142 -32.67 -5.94 14.44
CA LEU A 142 -32.41 -5.64 13.03
C LEU A 142 -33.38 -6.46 12.14
N PRO A 143 -33.90 -5.90 11.04
CA PRO A 143 -33.62 -4.57 10.52
C PRO A 143 -34.25 -3.44 11.35
N ALA A 144 -33.68 -2.24 11.29
CA ALA A 144 -34.15 -1.07 12.02
C ALA A 144 -33.99 0.23 11.24
N GLN A 145 -34.79 1.22 11.63
CA GLN A 145 -34.66 2.61 11.26
C GLN A 145 -34.27 3.39 12.52
N THR A 146 -33.18 4.14 12.47
CA THR A 146 -32.74 5.02 13.57
C THR A 146 -32.66 6.46 13.08
N PRO A 147 -32.62 7.47 13.97
CA PRO A 147 -32.20 8.81 13.57
C PRO A 147 -30.84 8.78 12.85
N LYS A 148 -30.61 9.72 11.93
CA LYS A 148 -29.34 9.84 11.19
C LYS A 148 -28.17 9.97 12.16
N LEU A 149 -27.13 9.17 11.95
CA LEU A 149 -25.91 9.26 12.75
C LEU A 149 -25.20 10.61 12.52
N THR A 150 -24.81 11.26 13.61
CA THR A 150 -24.07 12.53 13.59
C THR A 150 -22.57 12.37 13.84
N GLN A 151 -22.13 11.18 14.27
CA GLN A 151 -20.72 10.87 14.48
C GLN A 151 -19.94 11.01 13.16
N PRO A 152 -18.79 11.72 13.14
CA PRO A 152 -17.90 11.75 11.98
C PRO A 152 -17.42 10.36 11.59
N ARG A 153 -17.45 10.05 10.30
CA ARG A 153 -17.06 8.73 9.76
C ARG A 153 -15.81 8.77 8.86
N PHE A 154 -15.17 9.94 8.75
CA PHE A 154 -13.95 10.14 7.95
C PHE A 154 -14.06 9.53 6.55
N ALA A 155 -15.18 9.82 5.86
CA ALA A 155 -15.50 9.27 4.54
C ALA A 155 -14.87 10.05 3.39
N ASP A 156 -14.40 11.26 3.68
CA ASP A 156 -13.79 12.18 2.74
C ASP A 156 -12.52 11.58 2.12
N SER A 157 -12.25 11.98 0.88
CA SER A 157 -11.06 11.62 0.14
C SER A 157 -9.90 12.53 0.52
N SER A 158 -8.69 11.95 0.52
CA SER A 158 -7.44 12.68 0.67
C SER A 158 -6.90 13.25 -0.64
N VAL A 159 -7.62 13.10 -1.75
CA VAL A 159 -7.24 13.67 -3.05
C VAL A 159 -7.43 15.19 -3.04
N TYR A 160 -6.45 15.90 -3.56
CA TYR A 160 -6.52 17.33 -3.84
C TYR A 160 -6.62 17.60 -5.35
N PRO A 161 -7.15 18.77 -5.79
CA PRO A 161 -7.54 18.98 -7.18
C PRO A 161 -6.46 18.73 -8.23
N TYR A 162 -5.20 19.04 -7.92
CA TYR A 162 -4.05 18.90 -8.83
C TYR A 162 -3.20 17.66 -8.54
N LEU A 163 -3.76 16.64 -7.86
CA LEU A 163 -3.03 15.42 -7.54
C LEU A 163 -2.66 14.64 -8.81
N GLU A 164 -1.36 14.43 -8.98
CA GLU A 164 -0.77 13.49 -9.93
C GLU A 164 -0.21 12.29 -9.16
N THR A 165 -0.21 11.10 -9.77
CA THR A 165 0.45 9.94 -9.17
C THR A 165 1.93 10.23 -8.94
N ASN A 166 2.47 9.70 -7.84
CA ASN A 166 3.91 9.74 -7.54
C ASN A 166 4.61 8.41 -7.88
N VAL A 167 3.86 7.45 -8.44
CA VAL A 167 4.34 6.18 -8.95
C VAL A 167 4.09 6.16 -10.46
N ASP A 168 5.04 5.59 -11.19
CA ASP A 168 4.91 5.33 -12.62
C ASP A 168 3.68 4.42 -12.89
N ALA A 169 2.89 4.77 -13.92
CA ALA A 169 1.69 4.01 -14.28
C ALA A 169 1.96 2.52 -14.50
N ILE A 170 3.13 2.12 -15.00
CA ILE A 170 3.46 0.70 -15.27
C ILE A 170 3.50 -0.11 -13.95
N PRO A 171 4.38 0.20 -12.97
CA PRO A 171 4.40 -0.53 -11.70
C PRO A 171 3.19 -0.27 -10.81
N MET A 172 2.41 0.77 -11.06
CA MET A 172 1.16 1.05 -10.33
C MET A 172 -0.03 0.21 -10.83
N SER A 173 0.00 -0.25 -12.08
CA SER A 173 -1.09 -1.01 -12.70
C SER A 173 -1.25 -2.40 -12.09
N PHE A 174 -2.46 -2.97 -12.17
CA PHE A 174 -2.59 -4.41 -11.95
C PHE A 174 -2.00 -5.16 -13.15
N SER A 175 -1.39 -6.32 -12.93
CA SER A 175 -0.63 -7.03 -13.97
C SER A 175 -1.43 -7.39 -15.22
N GLN A 176 -2.76 -7.49 -15.11
CA GLN A 176 -3.68 -7.78 -16.23
C GLN A 176 -4.54 -6.56 -16.61
N GLU A 177 -4.43 -5.44 -15.90
CA GLU A 177 -5.28 -4.27 -16.09
C GLU A 177 -4.37 -3.02 -16.16
N PRO A 178 -3.89 -2.66 -17.35
CA PRO A 178 -3.02 -1.51 -17.51
C PRO A 178 -3.79 -0.19 -17.28
N ILE A 179 -3.19 0.72 -16.52
CA ILE A 179 -3.72 2.08 -16.35
C ILE A 179 -3.67 2.82 -17.70
N PRO A 180 -4.74 3.56 -18.09
CA PRO A 180 -4.78 4.32 -19.33
C PRO A 180 -3.61 5.30 -19.50
N SER A 181 -3.23 5.57 -20.75
CA SER A 181 -2.09 6.44 -21.09
C SER A 181 -2.41 7.94 -21.04
N ASP A 182 -3.62 8.33 -20.66
CA ASP A 182 -4.07 9.71 -20.56
C ASP A 182 -3.18 10.54 -19.61
N ARG A 183 -2.53 11.58 -20.13
CA ARG A 183 -1.67 12.50 -19.36
C ARG A 183 -2.33 13.86 -19.26
N SER A 184 -2.17 14.51 -18.11
CA SER A 184 -2.65 15.89 -17.96
C SER A 184 -1.71 16.86 -18.69
N PRO A 185 -2.22 17.99 -19.21
CA PRO A 185 -1.37 19.05 -19.77
C PRO A 185 -0.31 19.55 -18.78
N HIS A 186 -0.65 19.55 -17.48
CA HIS A 186 0.26 19.96 -16.42
C HIS A 186 1.44 18.99 -16.26
N SER A 187 1.16 17.68 -16.24
CA SER A 187 2.21 16.65 -16.15
C SER A 187 3.11 16.66 -17.39
N VAL A 188 2.53 16.83 -18.58
CA VAL A 188 3.29 16.97 -19.84
C VAL A 188 4.19 18.21 -19.81
N ALA A 189 3.68 19.35 -19.35
CA ALA A 189 4.48 20.58 -19.25
C ALA A 189 5.64 20.47 -18.24
N LEU A 190 5.49 19.71 -17.16
CA LEU A 190 6.52 19.53 -16.12
C LEU A 190 7.56 18.46 -16.46
N HIS A 191 7.13 17.37 -17.10
CA HIS A 191 7.92 16.14 -17.22
C HIS A 191 8.12 15.65 -18.65
N GLY A 192 7.48 16.28 -19.65
CA GLY A 192 7.54 15.88 -21.05
C GLY A 192 6.39 14.97 -21.48
N GLU A 193 6.27 14.75 -22.79
CA GLU A 193 5.23 13.93 -23.43
C GLU A 193 5.22 12.47 -22.97
N ASP A 194 6.38 11.97 -22.53
CA ASP A 194 6.58 10.61 -22.04
C ASP A 194 6.32 10.45 -20.54
N THR A 195 5.78 11.48 -19.86
CA THR A 195 5.54 11.46 -18.41
C THR A 195 4.84 10.18 -17.94
N PRO A 196 5.37 9.52 -16.89
CA PRO A 196 4.82 8.27 -16.38
C PRO A 196 3.63 8.49 -15.44
N PHE A 197 3.39 9.73 -15.03
CA PHE A 197 2.40 10.07 -14.00
C PHE A 197 1.01 10.30 -14.59
N ARG A 198 -0.01 10.09 -13.76
CA ARG A 198 -1.42 10.23 -14.14
C ARG A 198 -2.15 11.13 -13.17
N HIS A 199 -3.05 11.94 -13.72
CA HIS A 199 -3.93 12.73 -12.89
C HIS A 199 -4.89 11.80 -12.14
N TRP A 200 -5.24 12.14 -10.90
CA TRP A 200 -6.07 11.29 -10.04
C TRP A 200 -7.41 10.89 -10.68
N THR A 201 -7.97 11.73 -11.56
CA THR A 201 -9.22 11.42 -12.28
C THR A 201 -9.07 10.28 -13.29
N VAL A 202 -7.87 10.08 -13.84
CA VAL A 202 -7.56 8.92 -14.70
C VAL A 202 -7.63 7.64 -13.86
N ILE A 203 -7.03 7.66 -12.67
CA ILE A 203 -7.03 6.53 -11.74
C ILE A 203 -8.45 6.23 -11.26
N ARG A 204 -9.24 7.27 -10.92
CA ARG A 204 -10.66 7.10 -10.56
C ARG A 204 -11.45 6.38 -11.65
N ARG A 205 -11.38 6.87 -12.90
CA ARG A 205 -12.09 6.25 -14.04
C ARG A 205 -11.63 4.82 -14.29
N TYR A 206 -10.32 4.59 -14.23
CA TYR A 206 -9.74 3.25 -14.37
C TYR A 206 -10.33 2.28 -13.33
N LEU A 207 -10.37 2.66 -12.05
CA LEU A 207 -10.95 1.82 -10.99
C LEU A 207 -12.46 1.60 -11.15
N GLN A 208 -13.21 2.61 -11.56
CA GLN A 208 -14.63 2.49 -11.85
C GLN A 208 -14.88 1.49 -13.00
N SER A 209 -14.08 1.58 -14.07
CA SER A 209 -14.19 0.66 -15.21
C SER A 209 -13.94 -0.82 -14.87
N LEU A 210 -13.20 -1.11 -13.80
CA LEU A 210 -12.99 -2.48 -13.33
C LEU A 210 -14.26 -3.09 -12.71
N LEU A 211 -15.16 -2.26 -12.16
CA LEU A 211 -16.44 -2.70 -11.58
C LEU A 211 -17.61 -2.52 -12.55
N GLU A 212 -17.53 -1.58 -13.50
CA GLU A 212 -18.58 -1.36 -14.51
C GLU A 212 -18.55 -2.43 -15.63
N ARG A 213 -17.49 -3.24 -15.71
CA ARG A 213 -17.40 -4.34 -16.68
C ARG A 213 -18.04 -5.62 -16.15
N ASP A 214 -18.36 -6.51 -17.09
CA ASP A 214 -18.74 -7.90 -16.81
C ASP A 214 -19.90 -8.07 -15.80
N GLY A 215 -20.71 -7.02 -15.61
CA GLY A 215 -21.84 -7.00 -14.66
C GLY A 215 -21.43 -6.91 -13.19
N TYR A 216 -20.18 -6.56 -12.86
CA TYR A 216 -19.74 -6.49 -11.47
C TYR A 216 -20.41 -5.37 -10.67
N GLU A 217 -20.92 -4.35 -11.34
CA GLU A 217 -21.68 -3.24 -10.77
C GLU A 217 -22.92 -3.71 -9.98
N ASP A 218 -23.58 -4.77 -10.44
CA ASP A 218 -24.75 -5.37 -9.77
C ASP A 218 -24.38 -6.07 -8.45
N LEU A 219 -23.11 -6.40 -8.26
CA LEU A 219 -22.59 -7.01 -7.04
C LEU A 219 -22.41 -5.98 -5.92
N VAL A 220 -22.37 -4.68 -6.27
CA VAL A 220 -22.02 -3.60 -5.34
C VAL A 220 -23.25 -2.94 -4.73
N SER A 221 -23.24 -2.84 -3.41
CA SER A 221 -24.15 -2.00 -2.62
C SER A 221 -23.42 -0.73 -2.21
N TYR A 222 -23.58 0.33 -2.99
CA TYR A 222 -23.10 1.68 -2.66
C TYR A 222 -23.86 2.30 -1.48
N SER A 223 -23.32 3.40 -0.95
CA SER A 223 -23.85 4.12 0.22
C SER A 223 -24.17 3.18 1.39
N THR A 224 -23.35 2.14 1.58
CA THR A 224 -23.57 1.08 2.56
C THR A 224 -22.30 0.85 3.37
N THR A 225 -22.35 1.26 4.64
CA THR A 225 -21.26 1.06 5.60
C THR A 225 -21.41 -0.29 6.29
N VAL A 226 -20.32 -1.05 6.35
CA VAL A 226 -20.23 -2.22 7.24
C VAL A 226 -19.81 -1.73 8.62
N GLU A 227 -20.71 -1.78 9.59
CA GLU A 227 -20.48 -1.27 10.94
C GLU A 227 -19.91 -2.34 11.87
N ARG A 228 -20.18 -3.63 11.59
CA ARG A 228 -19.64 -4.73 12.38
C ARG A 228 -19.52 -6.00 11.56
N VAL A 229 -18.46 -6.76 11.82
CA VAL A 229 -18.21 -8.09 11.27
C VAL A 229 -17.96 -9.05 12.42
N GLU A 230 -18.78 -10.09 12.53
CA GLU A 230 -18.72 -11.05 13.62
C GLU A 230 -18.70 -12.47 13.08
N LYS A 231 -17.82 -13.33 13.60
CA LYS A 231 -17.88 -14.76 13.30
C LYS A 231 -18.89 -15.42 14.24
N VAL A 232 -19.94 -16.02 13.68
CA VAL A 232 -20.97 -16.72 14.44
C VAL A 232 -21.05 -18.15 13.92
N GLY A 233 -20.54 -19.09 14.72
CA GLY A 233 -20.34 -20.47 14.27
C GLY A 233 -19.36 -20.54 13.09
N HIS A 234 -19.83 -21.06 11.96
CA HIS A 234 -19.01 -21.20 10.75
C HIS A 234 -19.11 -19.99 9.81
N GLU A 235 -20.15 -19.17 9.95
CA GLU A 235 -20.45 -18.04 9.07
C GLU A 235 -19.95 -16.70 9.66
N TRP A 236 -19.95 -15.68 8.82
CA TRP A 236 -19.72 -14.29 9.16
C TRP A 236 -21.01 -13.50 9.04
N LYS A 237 -21.39 -12.84 10.13
CA LYS A 237 -22.50 -11.90 10.20
C LYS A 237 -21.98 -10.49 10.01
N LEU A 238 -22.49 -9.80 9.00
CA LEU A 238 -22.23 -8.38 8.75
C LEU A 238 -23.43 -7.57 9.26
N THR A 239 -23.17 -6.56 10.08
CA THR A 239 -24.15 -5.51 10.40
C THR A 239 -23.90 -4.33 9.48
N LEU A 240 -24.92 -3.97 8.73
CA LEU A 240 -24.87 -3.02 7.63
C LEU A 240 -25.71 -1.79 7.97
N ARG A 241 -25.23 -0.62 7.55
CA ARG A 241 -25.92 0.67 7.69
C ARG A 241 -25.90 1.41 6.37
N ARG A 242 -27.06 1.88 5.94
CA ARG A 242 -27.22 2.84 4.84
C ARG A 242 -27.64 4.17 5.43
N ASP A 243 -26.84 5.20 5.19
CA ASP A 243 -27.20 6.54 5.65
C ASP A 243 -28.34 7.10 4.79
N GLY A 244 -29.26 7.82 5.42
CA GLY A 244 -30.35 8.51 4.73
C GLY A 244 -30.42 9.98 5.13
N GLU A 245 -31.31 10.75 4.50
CA GLU A 245 -31.43 12.18 4.79
C GLU A 245 -31.88 12.47 6.23
N ARG A 246 -32.79 11.65 6.77
CA ARG A 246 -33.39 11.84 8.10
C ARG A 246 -33.15 10.67 9.05
N SER A 247 -33.00 9.48 8.49
CA SER A 247 -32.84 8.24 9.24
C SER A 247 -31.84 7.33 8.56
N ASP A 248 -31.19 6.49 9.36
CA ASP A 248 -30.30 5.44 8.89
C ASP A 248 -31.06 4.12 8.90
N TYR A 249 -30.86 3.33 7.85
CA TYR A 249 -31.40 1.98 7.73
C TYR A 249 -30.34 0.95 8.07
N TRP A 250 -30.70 -0.01 8.92
CA TRP A 250 -29.80 -1.03 9.42
C TRP A 250 -30.34 -2.42 9.12
N TRP A 251 -29.46 -3.34 8.74
CA TRP A 251 -29.81 -4.74 8.50
C TRP A 251 -28.59 -5.66 8.70
N THR A 252 -28.78 -6.96 8.51
CA THR A 252 -27.70 -7.94 8.58
C THR A 252 -27.69 -8.85 7.37
N GLU A 253 -26.49 -9.21 6.91
CA GLU A 253 -26.29 -10.24 5.89
C GLU A 253 -25.25 -11.25 6.38
N TRP A 254 -25.28 -12.47 5.81
CA TRP A 254 -24.50 -13.62 6.26
C TRP A 254 -23.69 -14.23 5.12
N PHE A 255 -22.42 -14.50 5.38
CA PHE A 255 -21.44 -14.94 4.38
C PHE A 255 -20.54 -16.05 4.92
N ASP A 256 -19.99 -16.87 4.02
CA ASP A 256 -19.02 -17.91 4.38
C ASP A 256 -17.61 -17.32 4.55
N ALA A 257 -17.30 -16.28 3.79
CA ALA A 257 -16.02 -15.56 3.84
C ALA A 257 -16.20 -14.05 3.68
N VAL A 258 -15.23 -13.29 4.19
CA VAL A 258 -15.17 -11.83 4.13
C VAL A 258 -13.79 -11.39 3.68
N VAL A 259 -13.73 -10.51 2.69
CA VAL A 259 -12.52 -9.81 2.23
C VAL A 259 -12.59 -8.37 2.73
N VAL A 260 -11.61 -7.97 3.56
CA VAL A 260 -11.54 -6.60 4.10
C VAL A 260 -10.63 -5.76 3.21
N ALA A 261 -11.22 -4.85 2.43
CA ALA A 261 -10.54 -3.94 1.51
C ALA A 261 -10.92 -2.46 1.77
N SER A 262 -11.17 -2.10 3.04
CA SER A 262 -11.67 -0.79 3.47
C SER A 262 -10.67 0.36 3.32
N GLY A 263 -9.38 0.05 3.11
CA GLY A 263 -8.29 1.01 3.13
C GLY A 263 -7.91 1.46 4.55
N HIS A 264 -6.80 2.22 4.63
CA HIS A 264 -6.17 2.62 5.91
C HIS A 264 -5.72 4.09 5.93
N TYR A 265 -6.22 4.92 5.01
CA TYR A 265 -5.87 6.34 4.88
C TYR A 265 -7.09 7.27 5.03
N SER A 266 -8.02 6.93 5.92
CA SER A 266 -9.23 7.73 6.19
C SER A 266 -9.10 8.57 7.46
N VAL A 267 -8.70 7.97 8.59
CA VAL A 267 -8.61 8.66 9.89
C VAL A 267 -7.27 9.39 10.02
N PRO A 268 -7.25 10.73 10.12
CA PRO A 268 -6.02 11.50 10.23
C PRO A 268 -5.21 11.16 11.49
N LEU A 269 -3.89 11.23 11.40
CA LEU A 269 -3.02 11.25 12.58
C LEU A 269 -2.78 12.70 12.98
N PHE A 270 -3.26 13.09 14.15
CA PHE A 270 -2.84 14.35 14.76
C PHE A 270 -1.65 14.09 15.69
N GLN A 271 -0.49 14.71 15.45
CA GLN A 271 0.62 14.60 16.39
C GLN A 271 0.45 15.65 17.48
N ARG A 272 0.34 15.20 18.74
CA ARG A 272 0.43 16.12 19.87
C ARG A 272 1.77 16.84 19.81
N ALA A 273 1.75 18.16 19.88
CA ALA A 273 2.97 18.94 20.04
C ALA A 273 3.72 18.39 21.25
N ALA A 274 4.99 18.02 21.06
CA ALA A 274 5.82 17.60 22.18
C ALA A 274 5.83 18.74 23.21
N PRO A 275 5.77 18.44 24.54
CA PRO A 275 5.96 19.48 25.53
C PRO A 275 7.30 20.20 25.24
N PRO A 276 7.37 21.52 25.45
CA PRO A 276 8.58 22.29 25.17
C PRO A 276 9.76 21.63 25.88
N ARG A 277 10.76 21.17 25.10
CA ARG A 277 11.97 20.51 25.62
C ARG A 277 12.95 21.56 26.14
N GLY A 278 12.54 22.28 27.18
CA GLY A 278 13.27 23.37 27.82
C GLY A 278 12.89 24.74 27.25
N PRO A 279 13.05 25.82 28.03
CA PRO A 279 12.87 27.17 27.54
C PRO A 279 13.96 27.47 26.51
N GLY A 280 13.58 27.81 25.29
CA GLY A 280 14.49 28.52 24.38
C GLY A 280 14.91 29.84 25.01
N GLU A 281 16.14 30.28 24.78
CA GLU A 281 16.54 31.64 25.14
C GLU A 281 15.57 32.66 24.52
N ASN A 282 15.10 33.62 25.32
CA ASN A 282 14.20 34.71 24.91
C ASN A 282 12.79 34.29 24.45
N GLY A 283 12.31 33.11 24.84
CA GLY A 283 10.92 32.69 24.58
C GLY A 283 10.63 32.22 23.15
N LEU A 284 11.67 32.03 22.33
CA LEU A 284 11.54 31.59 20.94
C LEU A 284 12.03 30.16 20.76
N GLY A 285 11.09 29.21 20.73
CA GLY A 285 11.28 27.84 20.21
C GLY A 285 12.46 27.03 20.78
N ARG A 286 12.70 25.84 20.22
CA ARG A 286 13.96 25.13 20.47
C ARG A 286 15.03 25.74 19.56
N GLN A 287 16.20 26.05 20.10
CA GLN A 287 17.36 26.31 19.26
C GLN A 287 17.77 24.99 18.62
N LEU A 288 17.62 24.88 17.29
CA LEU A 288 18.23 23.77 16.57
C LEU A 288 19.75 23.96 16.61
N PRO A 289 20.53 22.89 16.78
CA PRO A 289 21.97 23.02 16.70
C PRO A 289 22.33 23.54 15.31
N VAL A 290 23.39 24.36 15.24
CA VAL A 290 23.90 24.88 13.97
C VAL A 290 24.12 23.70 13.03
N PHE A 291 23.61 23.81 11.80
CA PHE A 291 23.74 22.76 10.80
C PHE A 291 25.19 22.37 10.60
N ASP A 292 25.53 21.12 10.92
CA ASP A 292 26.85 20.56 10.67
C ASP A 292 26.84 19.80 9.33
N ARG A 293 27.71 20.24 8.41
CA ARG A 293 27.90 19.60 7.10
C ARG A 293 28.31 18.13 7.23
N ALA A 294 28.94 17.73 8.34
CA ALA A 294 29.27 16.34 8.62
C ALA A 294 28.03 15.44 8.74
N TRP A 295 26.89 15.97 9.22
CA TRP A 295 25.64 15.21 9.30
C TRP A 295 25.08 14.91 7.91
N PHE A 296 25.08 15.89 7.03
CA PHE A 296 24.64 15.72 5.65
C PHE A 296 25.54 14.74 4.88
N LYS A 297 26.85 14.87 5.06
CA LYS A 297 27.81 13.91 4.51
C LYS A 297 27.53 12.49 5.00
N SER A 298 27.36 12.31 6.31
CA SER A 298 27.05 10.99 6.90
C SER A 298 25.75 10.39 6.35
N PHE A 299 24.71 11.21 6.18
CA PHE A 299 23.45 10.79 5.58
C PHE A 299 23.62 10.31 4.13
N LEU A 300 24.32 11.10 3.29
CA LEU A 300 24.60 10.73 1.90
C LEU A 300 25.48 9.49 1.80
N ASP A 301 26.56 9.40 2.58
CA ASP A 301 27.43 8.23 2.63
C ASP A 301 26.63 6.95 2.99
N GLY A 302 25.69 7.06 3.93
CA GLY A 302 24.76 5.97 4.27
C GLY A 302 23.81 5.60 3.13
N HIS A 303 23.36 6.57 2.35
CA HIS A 303 22.52 6.34 1.17
C HIS A 303 23.31 5.65 0.04
N GLU A 304 24.53 6.09 -0.25
CA GLU A 304 25.42 5.46 -1.24
C GLU A 304 25.81 4.04 -0.85
N ARG A 305 26.07 3.77 0.45
CA ARG A 305 26.28 2.40 0.94
C ARG A 305 25.11 1.48 0.63
N ARG A 306 23.86 1.98 0.72
CA ARG A 306 22.67 1.21 0.37
C ARG A 306 22.57 0.97 -1.13
N LYS A 307 22.84 1.99 -1.96
CA LYS A 307 22.90 1.81 -3.43
C LYS A 307 23.93 0.76 -3.84
N ASN A 308 25.14 0.81 -3.28
CA ASN A 308 26.21 -0.15 -3.58
C ASN A 308 25.88 -1.57 -3.08
N MET A 309 25.15 -1.70 -1.97
CA MET A 309 24.62 -2.99 -1.52
C MET A 309 23.64 -3.55 -2.56
N TRP A 310 22.68 -2.73 -2.99
CA TRP A 310 21.69 -3.09 -4.00
C TRP A 310 22.31 -3.52 -5.32
N GLN A 311 23.28 -2.76 -5.82
CA GLN A 311 24.00 -3.11 -7.05
C GLN A 311 24.70 -4.47 -6.95
N ARG A 312 25.38 -4.75 -5.83
CA ARG A 312 26.04 -6.06 -5.60
C ARG A 312 25.05 -7.21 -5.50
N LEU A 313 23.93 -7.02 -4.79
CA LEU A 313 22.89 -8.04 -4.66
C LEU A 313 22.24 -8.34 -6.01
N ASN A 314 21.96 -7.30 -6.81
CA ASN A 314 21.43 -7.47 -8.16
C ASN A 314 22.44 -8.21 -9.04
N ALA A 315 23.71 -7.79 -9.08
CA ALA A 315 24.76 -8.47 -9.85
C ALA A 315 24.86 -9.97 -9.50
N LYS A 316 24.85 -10.30 -8.20
CA LYS A 316 24.83 -11.69 -7.74
C LYS A 316 23.59 -12.45 -8.20
N ALA A 317 22.41 -11.83 -8.15
CA ALA A 317 21.17 -12.44 -8.62
C ALA A 317 21.17 -12.67 -10.14
N TRP A 318 21.79 -11.76 -10.92
CA TRP A 318 22.01 -11.94 -12.36
C TRP A 318 22.96 -13.11 -12.64
N ASP A 319 24.08 -13.20 -11.92
CA ASP A 319 25.04 -14.31 -12.04
C ASP A 319 24.40 -15.66 -11.67
N GLU A 320 23.64 -15.71 -10.57
CA GLU A 320 22.92 -16.92 -10.11
C GLU A 320 21.80 -17.35 -11.06
N ALA A 321 21.16 -16.40 -11.74
CA ALA A 321 20.13 -16.69 -12.73
C ALA A 321 20.69 -17.17 -14.09
N GLY A 322 22.02 -17.10 -14.29
CA GLY A 322 22.68 -17.53 -15.53
C GLY A 322 22.23 -16.75 -16.77
N VAL A 323 21.79 -15.51 -16.59
CA VAL A 323 21.24 -14.67 -17.67
C VAL A 323 22.36 -13.80 -18.24
N ASP A 324 23.06 -14.30 -19.26
CA ASP A 324 23.86 -13.48 -20.17
C ASP A 324 22.89 -12.82 -21.17
N GLU A 325 22.68 -11.51 -21.04
CA GLU A 325 21.81 -10.68 -21.89
C GLU A 325 20.32 -11.09 -21.96
N LEU A 326 19.50 -10.50 -21.08
CA LEU A 326 18.12 -10.22 -21.47
C LEU A 326 18.14 -9.10 -22.50
N ASN A 327 17.90 -9.48 -23.76
CA ASN A 327 17.43 -8.67 -24.86
C ASN A 327 16.18 -7.84 -24.44
N LEU A 328 16.39 -6.78 -23.65
CA LEU A 328 15.49 -5.65 -23.62
C LEU A 328 15.76 -4.91 -24.92
N GLY A 329 14.82 -5.02 -25.86
CA GLY A 329 14.89 -4.56 -27.25
C GLY A 329 15.97 -3.51 -27.53
N THR A 330 16.87 -3.86 -28.45
CA THR A 330 17.93 -3.01 -28.97
C THR A 330 17.49 -1.56 -29.16
N VAL A 331 17.98 -0.66 -28.30
CA VAL A 331 18.19 0.74 -28.69
C VAL A 331 19.40 0.73 -29.62
N PRO A 332 19.25 1.05 -30.92
CA PRO A 332 20.38 1.02 -31.84
C PRO A 332 21.43 2.07 -31.41
N GLY A 333 22.63 1.63 -31.05
CA GLY A 333 23.78 2.50 -30.75
C GLY A 333 24.39 2.38 -29.34
N ALA A 334 23.81 1.60 -28.43
CA ALA A 334 24.39 1.40 -27.10
C ALA A 334 25.36 0.21 -27.09
N GLY A 335 26.58 0.42 -27.60
CA GLY A 335 27.70 -0.49 -27.34
C GLY A 335 27.99 -0.56 -25.83
N ARG A 336 28.57 -1.70 -25.38
CA ARG A 336 29.07 -1.95 -24.01
C ARG A 336 29.57 -0.65 -23.35
N LYS A 337 28.76 -0.05 -22.49
CA LYS A 337 29.30 0.83 -21.45
C LYS A 337 29.50 -0.05 -20.24
N THR A 338 30.75 -0.42 -20.00
CA THR A 338 31.22 -0.66 -18.63
C THR A 338 30.73 0.53 -17.81
N ILE A 339 29.74 0.30 -16.94
CA ILE A 339 29.33 1.32 -15.97
C ILE A 339 30.48 1.37 -14.97
N GLU A 340 31.49 2.18 -15.28
CA GLU A 340 32.46 2.59 -14.28
C GLU A 340 31.68 3.20 -13.12
N ALA A 341 32.05 2.83 -11.88
CA ALA A 341 31.50 3.48 -10.71
C ALA A 341 31.60 5.00 -10.91
N PRO A 342 30.53 5.78 -10.67
CA PRO A 342 30.62 7.22 -10.80
C PRO A 342 31.81 7.68 -9.96
N PRO A 343 32.69 8.56 -10.51
CA PRO A 343 33.87 8.98 -9.78
C PRO A 343 33.43 9.45 -8.41
N ALA A 344 34.03 8.88 -7.36
CA ALA A 344 33.77 9.33 -6.00
C ALA A 344 33.92 10.85 -5.99
N TYR A 345 32.94 11.56 -5.42
CA TYR A 345 32.97 13.02 -5.37
C TYR A 345 34.36 13.47 -4.91
N ASP A 346 35.05 14.23 -5.77
CA ASP A 346 36.32 14.86 -5.41
C ASP A 346 36.01 16.02 -4.47
N TRP A 347 35.87 15.67 -3.19
CA TRP A 347 35.58 16.60 -2.12
C TRP A 347 36.68 17.65 -1.97
N ASP A 348 37.88 17.41 -2.47
CA ASP A 348 38.97 18.37 -2.46
C ASP A 348 38.78 19.46 -3.52
N THR A 349 38.26 19.09 -4.71
CA THR A 349 37.80 20.05 -5.73
C THR A 349 36.53 20.79 -5.29
N ILE A 350 35.57 20.11 -4.66
CA ILE A 350 34.34 20.75 -4.15
C ILE A 350 34.65 21.71 -2.98
N ARG A 351 35.65 21.42 -2.14
CA ARG A 351 36.14 22.35 -1.09
C ARG A 351 36.78 23.61 -1.67
N LYS A 352 37.42 23.51 -2.84
CA LYS A 352 38.09 24.63 -3.52
C LYS A 352 37.13 25.45 -4.39
N LEU A 353 35.91 24.97 -4.65
CA LEU A 353 34.90 25.64 -5.46
C LEU A 353 34.58 27.09 -5.00
N PRO A 354 34.49 27.42 -3.70
CA PRO A 354 34.30 28.80 -3.23
C PRO A 354 35.50 29.71 -3.55
N LEU A 355 36.72 29.17 -3.48
CA LEU A 355 37.95 29.90 -3.81
C LEU A 355 38.08 30.12 -5.32
N LEU A 356 37.65 29.13 -6.13
CA LEU A 356 37.53 29.25 -7.58
C LEU A 356 36.45 30.27 -7.99
N LEU A 357 35.29 30.29 -7.31
CA LEU A 357 34.25 31.29 -7.53
C LEU A 357 34.73 32.70 -7.14
N GLN A 358 35.45 32.86 -6.03
CA GLN A 358 36.05 34.13 -5.62
C GLN A 358 37.14 34.60 -6.60
N ALA A 359 37.97 33.69 -7.11
CA ALA A 359 38.97 34.01 -8.12
C ALA A 359 38.34 34.44 -9.45
N LEU A 360 37.23 33.81 -9.85
CA LEU A 360 36.46 34.18 -11.05
C LEU A 360 35.69 35.50 -10.88
N GLN A 361 35.18 35.79 -9.69
CA GLN A 361 34.56 37.08 -9.36
C GLN A 361 35.59 38.22 -9.27
N GLY A 362 36.84 37.93 -8.90
CA GLY A 362 37.95 38.89 -8.91
C GLY A 362 38.51 39.23 -10.30
N LEU A 363 38.19 38.45 -11.33
CA LEU A 363 38.61 38.70 -12.72
C LEU A 363 37.69 39.67 -13.47
N ASN A 364 36.50 39.99 -12.93
CA ASN A 364 35.50 40.82 -13.60
C ASN A 364 35.47 42.30 -13.15
N THR A 365 36.54 42.80 -12.52
CA THR A 365 36.64 44.20 -12.03
C THR A 365 37.77 45.01 -12.68
N LYS A 366 38.33 44.57 -13.81
CA LYS A 366 39.32 45.35 -14.60
C LYS A 366 38.96 45.52 -16.09
N ALA A 367 37.68 45.74 -16.37
CA ALA A 367 37.23 46.25 -17.67
C ALA A 367 36.07 47.23 -17.47
N PHE A 368 36.41 48.44 -17.03
CA PHE A 368 35.73 49.69 -17.35
C PHE A 368 36.78 50.76 -17.54
#